data_AF-U1ZTA1-F1
#
_entry.id   AF-U1ZTA1-F1
#
_cell.length_a   1.000
_cell.length_b   1.000
_cell.length_c   1.000
_cell.angle_alpha   90.00
_cell.angle_beta   90.00
_cell.angle_gamma   90.00
#
_symmetry.space_group_name_H-M   'P 1'
#
loop_
_entity.id
_entity.type
_entity.pdbx_description
1 polymer ?
#
loop_
_entity_poly.entity_id
_entity_poly.type
_entity_poly.pdbx_seq_one_letter_code
_entity_poly.pdbx_strand_id
1 'polypeptide(L)'
;WLAPLRRVLAQDAQGTLRATLEAWCAHDGQVQTCAQALGIHRNTLRYRLERIGELSGLDLNRFDQRLQLSLGLGLLEPGEG
;
A
#
# COMPACT_ATOMS: atom_id res chain seq x y z
N TRP A 1 13.13 -8.07 -5.64
CA TRP A 1 11.70 -8.21 -5.29
C TRP A 1 11.18 -7.08 -4.39
N LEU A 2 11.89 -6.67 -3.34
CA LEU A 2 11.48 -5.56 -2.45
C LEU A 2 11.69 -4.14 -3.00
N ALA A 3 12.40 -3.99 -4.12
CA ALA A 3 12.75 -2.67 -4.67
C ALA A 3 11.53 -1.75 -4.91
N PRO A 4 10.39 -2.21 -5.47
CA PRO A 4 9.19 -1.38 -5.63
C PRO A 4 8.66 -0.82 -4.30
N LEU A 5 8.57 -1.66 -3.27
CA LEU A 5 8.13 -1.24 -1.94
C LEU A 5 9.11 -0.25 -1.31
N ARG A 6 10.41 -0.48 -1.43
CA ARG A 6 11.44 0.46 -0.93
C ARG A 6 11.36 1.84 -1.57
N ARG A 7 10.99 1.93 -2.86
CA ARG A 7 10.77 3.25 -3.52
C ARG A 7 9.58 3.98 -2.93
N VAL A 8 8.48 3.28 -2.65
CA VAL A 8 7.31 3.85 -1.98
C VAL A 8 7.69 4.36 -0.60
N LEU A 9 8.31 3.52 0.22
CA LEU A 9 8.71 3.88 1.60
C LEU A 9 9.73 5.01 1.65
N ALA A 10 10.67 5.07 0.69
CA ALA A 10 11.63 6.16 0.60
C ALA A 10 10.99 7.53 0.32
N GLN A 11 9.77 7.57 -0.20
CA GLN A 11 9.00 8.79 -0.46
C GLN A 11 7.89 9.02 0.57
N ASP A 12 7.84 8.19 1.62
CA ASP A 12 6.76 8.21 2.62
C ASP A 12 7.24 8.74 3.97
N ALA A 13 7.74 9.97 3.99
CA ALA A 13 8.31 10.59 5.20
C ALA A 13 7.32 10.65 6.39
N GLN A 14 6.02 10.63 6.10
CA GLN A 14 4.94 10.75 7.09
C GLN A 14 4.23 9.42 7.37
N GLY A 15 4.70 8.29 6.81
CA GLY A 15 4.10 6.96 7.00
C GLY A 15 2.70 6.79 6.38
N THR A 16 2.27 7.74 5.55
CA THR A 16 0.92 7.78 4.99
C THR A 16 0.71 6.72 3.91
N LEU A 17 1.71 6.50 3.05
CA LEU A 17 1.65 5.49 1.99
C LEU A 17 1.78 4.08 2.57
N ARG A 18 2.62 3.89 3.60
CA ARG A 18 2.71 2.66 4.37
C ARG A 18 1.38 2.31 5.01
N ALA A 19 0.78 3.22 5.78
CA ALA A 19 -0.53 3.00 6.40
C ALA A 19 -1.62 2.70 5.35
N THR A 20 -1.53 3.33 4.18
CA THR A 20 -2.44 3.04 3.07
C THR A 20 -2.25 1.61 2.53
N LEU A 21 -1.01 1.15 2.36
CA LEU A 21 -0.71 -0.22 1.95
C LEU A 21 -1.15 -1.25 3.00
N GLU A 22 -0.93 -0.98 4.29
CA GLU A 22 -1.35 -1.84 5.40
C GLU A 22 -2.87 -2.03 5.40
N ALA A 23 -3.63 -0.92 5.40
CA ALA A 23 -5.09 -0.97 5.34
C ALA A 23 -5.58 -1.65 4.05
N TRP A 24 -4.92 -1.40 2.92
CA TRP A 24 -5.28 -2.01 1.65
C TRP A 24 -5.04 -3.52 1.62
N CYS A 25 -3.98 -4.02 2.25
CA CYS A 25 -3.75 -5.45 2.42
C CYS A 25 -4.75 -6.07 3.41
N ALA A 26 -5.03 -5.40 4.53
CA ALA A 26 -5.94 -5.89 5.57
C ALA A 26 -7.41 -5.98 5.11
N HIS A 27 -7.78 -5.29 4.04
CA HIS A 27 -9.15 -5.21 3.52
C HIS A 27 -9.27 -5.67 2.06
N ASP A 28 -8.39 -6.55 1.59
CA ASP A 28 -8.43 -7.16 0.24
C ASP A 28 -8.53 -6.15 -0.90
N GLY A 29 -7.97 -4.95 -0.70
CA GLY A 29 -8.00 -3.86 -1.65
C GLY A 29 -9.35 -3.16 -1.83
N GLN A 30 -10.34 -3.41 -0.96
CA GLN A 30 -11.65 -2.78 -1.04
C GLN A 30 -11.60 -1.29 -0.68
N VAL A 31 -11.72 -0.43 -1.69
CA VAL A 31 -11.58 1.03 -1.58
C VAL A 31 -12.48 1.65 -0.50
N GLN A 32 -13.74 1.25 -0.40
CA GLN A 32 -14.65 1.79 0.63
C GLN A 32 -14.20 1.42 2.04
N THR A 33 -13.91 0.14 2.28
CA THR A 33 -13.50 -0.37 3.60
C THR A 33 -12.16 0.20 4.03
N CYS A 34 -11.18 0.27 3.12
CA CYS A 34 -9.88 0.89 3.38
C CYS A 34 -10.01 2.37 3.75
N ALA A 35 -10.84 3.12 3.01
CA ALA A 35 -11.05 4.54 3.26
C ALA A 35 -11.70 4.78 4.63
N GLN A 36 -12.68 3.95 5.00
CA GLN A 36 -13.31 3.96 6.33
C GLN A 36 -12.30 3.65 7.43
N ALA A 37 -11.49 2.59 7.28
CA ALA A 37 -10.48 2.20 8.26
C ALA A 37 -9.43 3.29 8.50
N LEU A 38 -9.07 4.05 7.46
CA LEU A 38 -8.13 5.16 7.55
C LEU A 38 -8.77 6.49 7.95
N GLY A 39 -10.10 6.55 8.09
CA GLY A 39 -10.83 7.80 8.38
C GLY A 39 -10.72 8.86 7.26
N ILE A 40 -10.54 8.44 6.01
CA ILE A 40 -10.36 9.32 4.86
C ILE A 40 -11.46 9.15 3.81
N HIS A 41 -11.59 10.13 2.92
CA HIS A 41 -12.48 10.01 1.78
C HIS A 41 -11.93 9.02 0.73
N ARG A 42 -12.84 8.31 0.05
CA ARG A 42 -12.49 7.34 -1.02
C ARG A 42 -11.62 7.93 -2.14
N ASN A 43 -11.80 9.21 -2.47
CA ASN A 43 -11.00 9.88 -3.49
C ASN A 43 -9.54 10.05 -3.03
N THR A 44 -9.36 10.41 -1.76
CA THR A 44 -8.03 10.52 -1.14
C THR A 44 -7.32 9.17 -1.14
N LEU A 45 -8.05 8.08 -0.80
CA LEU A 45 -7.48 6.74 -0.88
C LEU A 45 -7.04 6.40 -2.32
N ARG A 46 -7.91 6.63 -3.32
CA ARG A 46 -7.55 6.35 -4.72
C ARG A 46 -6.33 7.14 -5.18
N TYR A 47 -6.23 8.41 -4.82
CA TYR A 47 -5.06 9.22 -5.11
C TYR A 47 -3.78 8.65 -4.47
N ARG A 48 -3.85 8.22 -3.21
CA ARG A 48 -2.71 7.57 -2.54
C ARG A 48 -2.32 6.25 -3.21
N LEU A 49 -3.29 5.42 -3.61
CA LEU A 49 -3.04 4.17 -4.32
C LEU A 49 -2.43 4.43 -5.70
N GLU A 50 -2.94 5.40 -6.46
CA GLU A 50 -2.33 5.82 -7.73
C GLU A 50 -0.88 6.24 -7.51
N ARG A 51 -0.61 7.07 -6.50
CA ARG A 51 0.74 7.49 -6.14
C ARG A 51 1.66 6.32 -5.77
N ILE A 52 1.16 5.33 -5.04
CA ILE A 52 1.88 4.09 -4.73
C ILE A 52 2.21 3.33 -6.02
N GLY A 53 1.26 3.23 -6.96
CA GLY A 53 1.48 2.62 -8.26
C GLY A 53 2.59 3.32 -9.06
N GLU A 54 2.55 4.66 -9.13
CA GLU A 54 3.58 5.47 -9.78
C GLU A 54 4.98 5.24 -9.17
N LEU A 55 5.09 5.29 -7.84
CA LEU A 55 6.37 5.18 -7.14
C LEU A 55 6.96 3.77 -7.19
N SER A 56 6.10 2.76 -7.08
CA SER A 56 6.51 1.35 -7.15
C SER A 56 6.82 0.92 -8.59
N GLY A 57 6.16 1.54 -9.57
CA GLY A 57 6.14 1.09 -10.97
C GLY A 57 5.23 -0.11 -11.19
N LEU A 58 4.25 -0.31 -10.30
CA LEU A 58 3.34 -1.45 -10.30
C LEU A 58 1.90 -1.03 -10.60
N ASP A 59 1.18 -1.88 -11.34
CA ASP A 59 -0.25 -1.78 -11.55
C ASP A 59 -1.01 -2.50 -10.42
N LEU A 60 -1.61 -1.70 -9.53
CA LEU A 60 -2.39 -2.19 -8.38
C LEU A 60 -3.72 -2.85 -8.78
N ASN A 61 -4.11 -2.85 -10.06
CA ASN A 61 -5.25 -3.64 -10.53
C ASN A 61 -4.87 -5.10 -10.79
N ARG A 62 -3.57 -5.39 -10.98
CA ARG A 62 -3.06 -6.74 -11.25
C ARG A 62 -2.75 -7.49 -9.96
N PHE A 63 -3.45 -8.60 -9.74
CA PHE A 63 -3.29 -9.44 -8.55
C PHE A 63 -1.83 -9.79 -8.25
N ASP A 64 -1.03 -10.20 -9.25
CA ASP A 64 0.38 -10.57 -9.06
C ASP A 64 1.23 -9.41 -8.51
N GLN A 65 0.96 -8.18 -8.95
CA GLN A 65 1.71 -7.01 -8.53
C GLN A 65 1.22 -6.46 -7.19
N ARG A 66 -0.08 -6.57 -6.91
CA ARG A 66 -0.62 -6.34 -5.56
C ARG A 66 0.06 -7.24 -4.54
N LEU A 67 0.10 -8.54 -4.84
CA LEU A 67 0.68 -9.55 -3.98
C LEU A 67 2.16 -9.28 -3.70
N GLN A 68 2.92 -8.80 -4.68
CA GLN A 68 4.31 -8.38 -4.49
C GLN A 68 4.47 -7.29 -3.41
N LEU A 69 3.57 -6.29 -3.36
CA LEU A 69 3.62 -5.26 -2.33
C LEU A 69 3.20 -5.81 -0.97
N SER A 70 2.14 -6.62 -0.90
CA SER A 70 1.66 -7.23 0.34
C SER A 70 2.71 -8.14 0.98
N LEU A 71 3.36 -9.00 0.19
CA LEU A 71 4.41 -9.88 0.68
C LEU A 71 5.66 -9.09 1.07
N GLY A 72 6.00 -8.04 0.32
CA GLY A 72 7.11 -7.17 0.68
C GLY A 72 6.90 -6.47 2.02
N LEU A 73 5.65 -6.09 2.33
CA LEU A 73 5.27 -5.44 3.58
C LEU A 73 5.44 -6.43 4.75
N GLY A 74 4.90 -7.64 4.64
CA GLY A 74 5.03 -8.68 5.66
C GLY A 74 6.47 -9.18 5.88
N LEU A 75 7.37 -8.99 4.91
CA LEU A 75 8.80 -9.30 5.06
C LEU A 75 9.62 -8.17 5.69
N LEU A 76 9.12 -6.92 5.64
CA LEU A 76 9.77 -5.77 6.25
C LEU A 76 9.36 -5.58 7.72
N GLU A 77 8.26 -6.20 8.13
CA GLU A 77 7.96 -6.42 9.54
C GLU A 77 8.92 -7.51 10.07
N PRO A 78 9.94 -7.20 10.89
CA PRO A 78 10.47 -8.23 11.78
C PRO A 78 9.29 -8.66 12.64
N GLY A 79 8.86 -9.92 12.49
CA GLY A 79 7.65 -10.44 13.14
C GLY A 79 7.49 -9.89 14.55
N GLU A 80 6.33 -9.29 14.81
CA GLU A 80 5.91 -9.07 16.19
C GLU A 80 5.97 -10.45 16.88
N GLY A 81 6.81 -10.54 17.89
CA GLY A 81 6.83 -11.67 18.82
C GLY A 81 5.57 -11.71 19.66
#